data_AF-A0A9N9XJP3-F1
#
_entry.id   AF-A0A9N9XJP3-F1
#
_cell.length_a   1.000
_cell.length_b   1.000
_cell.length_c   1.000
_cell.angle_alpha   90.00
_cell.angle_beta   90.00
_cell.angle_gamma   90.00
#
_symmetry.space_group_name_H-M   'P 1'
#
loop_
_entity.id
_entity.type
_entity.pdbx_description
1 polymer ?
#
loop_
_entity_poly.entity_id
_entity_poly.type
_entity_poly.pdbx_seq_one_letter_code
_entity_poly.pdbx_strand_id
1 'polypeptide(L)' 'MIGKFKGKEVLIPRIPMIPTDMPFEFKRLQFPIRLAFAMTINKSQGQSFKVCSLNLEQIDNKTKNVVYHKLLK' A
#
# COMPACT_ATOMS: atom_id res chain seq x y z
N MET A 1 5.58 16.42 -4.30
CA MET A 1 5.60 15.73 -3.00
C MET A 1 4.90 16.59 -1.96
N ILE A 2 3.93 16.03 -1.23
CA ILE A 2 3.18 16.69 -0.15
C ILE A 2 3.44 15.85 1.11
N GLY A 3 3.79 16.48 2.22
CA GLY A 3 4.10 15.78 3.48
C GLY A 3 4.77 16.71 4.49
N LYS A 4 4.71 16.33 5.78
CA LYS A 4 5.19 17.14 6.92
C LYS A 4 6.66 17.59 6.80
N PHE A 5 7.47 16.85 6.06
CA PHE A 5 8.92 17.07 5.92
C PHE A 5 9.36 17.48 4.50
N LYS A 6 8.45 18.01 3.69
CA LYS A 6 8.78 18.46 2.32
C LYS A 6 9.93 19.49 2.34
N GLY A 7 10.96 19.25 1.52
CA GLY A 7 12.10 20.16 1.36
C GLY A 7 13.14 20.10 2.47
N LYS A 8 13.04 19.14 3.40
CA LYS A 8 14.03 18.91 4.46
C LYS A 8 14.74 17.58 4.23
N GLU A 9 16.03 17.53 4.54
CA GLU A 9 16.76 16.28 4.66
C GLU A 9 16.33 15.60 5.96
N VAL A 10 15.84 14.37 5.84
CA VAL A 10 15.35 13.58 6.98
C VAL A 10 15.86 12.15 6.89
N LEU A 11 16.33 11.62 8.01
CA LEU A 11 16.70 10.21 8.13
C LEU A 11 15.43 9.38 8.31
N ILE A 12 15.22 8.40 7.43
CA ILE A 12 14.11 7.44 7.56
C ILE A 12 14.62 6.23 8.35
N PRO A 13 14.02 5.88 9.51
CA PRO A 13 14.45 4.71 10.26
C PRO A 13 14.09 3.40 9.54
N ARG A 14 14.92 2.37 9.70
CA ARG A 14 14.56 1.00 9.28
C ARG A 14 13.68 0.34 10.34
N ILE A 15 12.60 -0.30 9.91
CA ILE A 15 11.65 -0.97 10.81
C ILE A 15 11.85 -2.48 10.74
N PRO A 16 11.98 -3.17 11.88
CA PRO A 16 11.97 -4.63 11.92
C PRO A 16 10.55 -5.16 11.78
N MET A 17 10.35 -6.12 10.88
CA MET A 17 9.12 -6.90 10.73
C MET A 17 9.44 -8.34 11.11
N ILE A 18 8.80 -8.83 12.17
CA ILE A 18 8.98 -10.17 12.73
C ILE A 18 7.62 -10.87 12.62
N PRO A 19 7.45 -11.84 11.71
CA PRO A 19 6.25 -12.68 11.70
C PRO A 19 6.27 -13.63 12.91
N THR A 20 5.09 -13.87 13.49
CA THR A 20 4.91 -14.76 14.64
C THR A 20 4.65 -16.21 14.25
N ASP A 21 4.31 -16.46 12.99
CA ASP A 21 3.70 -17.72 12.55
C ASP A 21 4.67 -18.58 11.74
N MET A 22 5.98 -18.47 12.01
CA MET A 22 7.02 -19.22 11.32
C MET A 22 7.67 -20.25 12.25
N PRO A 23 8.07 -21.44 11.75
CA PRO A 23 8.72 -22.46 12.55
C PRO A 23 10.17 -22.11 12.95
N PHE A 24 10.64 -20.92 12.62
CA PHE A 24 11.97 -20.39 12.93
C PHE A 24 11.92 -18.87 13.14
N GLU A 25 12.92 -18.35 13.86
CA GLU A 25 13.06 -16.91 14.06
C GLU A 25 13.39 -16.20 12.74
N PHE A 26 12.47 -15.36 12.28
CA PHE A 26 12.64 -14.57 11.07
C PHE A 26 12.46 -13.09 11.37
N LYS A 27 13.39 -12.25 10.91
CA LYS A 27 13.33 -10.80 11.06
C LYS A 27 13.72 -10.11 9.76
N ARG A 28 12.82 -9.28 9.24
CA ARG A 28 13.10 -8.42 8.08
C ARG A 28 13.30 -6.98 8.52
N LEU A 29 14.45 -6.39 8.22
CA LEU A 29 14.73 -4.98 8.51
C LEU A 29 14.63 -4.15 7.23
N GLN A 30 13.60 -3.30 7.10
CA GLN A 30 13.28 -2.59 5.86
C GLN A 30 12.94 -1.12 6.12
N PHE A 31 13.32 -0.22 5.21
CA PHE A 31 12.79 1.14 5.25
C PHE A 31 11.29 1.14 4.92
N PRO A 32 10.45 1.91 5.63
CA PRO A 32 9.01 1.99 5.40
C PRO A 32 8.64 2.82 4.16
N ILE A 33 9.34 2.59 3.05
CA ILE A 33 9.13 3.28 1.77
C ILE A 33 8.92 2.26 0.65
N ARG A 34 8.03 2.59 -0.28
CA ARG A 34 7.82 1.86 -1.54
C ARG A 34 7.64 2.89 -2.64
N LEU A 35 8.40 2.76 -3.72
CA LEU A 35 8.16 3.55 -4.93
C LEU A 35 6.94 2.96 -5.64
N ALA A 36 5.85 3.71 -5.73
CA ALA A 36 4.63 3.25 -6.39
C ALA A 36 3.89 4.42 -7.04
N PHE A 37 3.89 4.47 -8.37
CA PHE A 37 3.00 5.32 -9.16
C PHE A 37 1.62 4.67 -9.35
N ALA A 38 1.61 3.33 -9.42
CA ALA A 38 0.41 2.52 -9.44
C ALA A 38 0.52 1.46 -8.34
N MET A 39 -0.61 1.09 -7.76
CA MET A 39 -0.72 0.05 -6.76
C MET A 39 -1.92 -0.83 -7.05
N THR A 40 -1.81 -2.12 -6.73
CA THR A 40 -2.93 -3.04 -6.88
C THR A 40 -3.99 -2.75 -5.81
N ILE A 41 -5.24 -3.10 -6.11
CA ILE A 41 -6.39 -2.85 -5.21
C ILE A 41 -6.16 -3.46 -3.81
N ASN A 42 -5.63 -4.69 -3.74
CA ASN A 42 -5.35 -5.34 -2.46
C ASN A 42 -4.26 -4.61 -1.66
N LYS A 43 -3.35 -3.87 -2.31
CA LYS A 43 -2.33 -3.08 -1.63
C LYS A 43 -2.86 -1.70 -1.19
N SER A 44 -3.87 -1.16 -1.86
CA SER A 44 -4.49 0.13 -1.53
C SER A 44 -5.64 0.01 -0.52
N GLN A 45 -6.11 -1.20 -0.22
CA GLN A 45 -7.19 -1.42 0.74
C GLN A 45 -6.87 -0.79 2.11
N GLY A 46 -7.82 -0.02 2.65
CA GLY A 46 -7.66 0.69 3.93
C GLY A 46 -6.92 2.03 3.82
N GLN A 47 -6.50 2.44 2.62
CA GLN A 47 -5.91 3.76 2.38
C GLN A 47 -6.90 4.69 1.68
N SER A 48 -6.81 5.99 1.98
CA SER A 48 -7.61 7.04 1.36
C SER A 48 -6.70 7.97 0.56
N PHE A 49 -7.05 8.21 -0.70
CA PHE A 49 -6.32 9.10 -1.61
C PHE A 49 -7.26 10.22 -2.08
N LYS A 50 -6.74 11.46 -2.18
CA LYS A 50 -7.54 12.59 -2.66
C LYS A 50 -7.87 12.47 -4.16
N VAL A 51 -6.94 11.93 -4.94
CA VAL A 51 -7.07 11.72 -6.38
C VAL A 51 -6.37 10.40 -6.72
N CYS A 52 -7.04 9.55 -7.48
CA CYS A 52 -6.45 8.32 -8.02
C CYS A 52 -7.13 7.95 -9.35
N SER A 53 -6.40 7.24 -10.21
CA SER A 53 -6.92 6.67 -11.45
C SER A 53 -7.05 5.16 -11.30
N LEU A 54 -8.11 4.58 -11.86
CA LEU A 54 -8.39 3.14 -11.79
C LEU A 54 -8.24 2.53 -13.20
N ASN A 55 -7.36 1.54 -13.35
CA ASN A 55 -7.31 0.68 -14.52
C ASN A 55 -7.91 -0.69 -14.15
N LEU A 56 -8.93 -1.14 -14.91
CA LEU A 56 -9.71 -2.36 -14.64
C LEU A 56 -9.43 -3.51 -15.62
N GLU A 57 -8.43 -3.40 -16.49
CA GLU A 57 -8.17 -4.36 -17.59
C GLU A 57 -7.93 -5.81 -17.13
N GLN A 58 -7.52 -6.03 -15.88
CA GLN A 58 -7.14 -7.36 -15.35
C GLN A 58 -7.79 -7.68 -14.00
N ILE A 59 -9.04 -7.24 -13.78
CA ILE A 59 -9.72 -7.48 -12.49
C ILE A 59 -10.38 -8.86 -12.46
N ASP A 60 -10.10 -9.61 -11.39
CA ASP A 60 -10.77 -10.87 -11.10
C ASP A 60 -12.25 -10.65 -10.68
N ASN A 61 -13.13 -11.59 -11.01
CA ASN A 61 -14.58 -11.48 -10.77
C ASN A 61 -14.92 -11.23 -9.30
N LYS A 62 -14.12 -11.75 -8.35
CA LYS A 62 -14.27 -11.48 -6.91
C LYS A 62 -14.02 -10.01 -6.57
N THR A 63 -12.98 -9.41 -7.16
CA THR A 63 -12.64 -8.00 -6.95
C THR A 63 -13.57 -7.04 -7.68
N LYS A 64 -14.22 -7.47 -8.78
CA LYS A 64 -15.22 -6.65 -9.49
C LYS A 64 -16.38 -6.24 -8.58
N ASN A 65 -16.97 -7.17 -7.85
CA ASN A 65 -18.11 -6.88 -6.96
C ASN A 65 -17.77 -5.86 -5.86
N VAL A 66 -16.56 -5.92 -5.32
CA VAL A 66 -16.07 -4.98 -4.30
C VAL A 66 -15.91 -3.57 -4.88
N VAL A 67 -15.40 -3.46 -6.11
CA VAL A 67 -15.20 -2.17 -6.79
C VAL A 67 -16.54 -1.55 -7.17
N TYR A 68 -17.45 -2.30 -7.81
CA TYR A 68 -18.75 -1.79 -8.24
C TYR A 68 -19.63 -1.34 -7.07
N HIS A 69 -19.70 -2.12 -5.98
CA HIS A 69 -20.49 -1.76 -4.80
C HIS A 69 -19.97 -0.49 -4.09
N LYS A 70 -18.68 -0.16 -4.25
CA LYS A 70 -18.05 1.02 -3.62
C LYS A 70 -18.10 2.28 -4.51
N LEU A 71 -18.32 2.13 -5.81
CA LEU A 71 -18.47 3.24 -6.76
C LEU A 71 -19.95 3.64 -7.00
N LEU A 72 -20.90 2.72 -6.78
CA LEU A 72 -22.34 2.95 -6.98
C LEU A 72 -23.10 3.36 -5.70
N LYS A 73 -22.39 3.69 -4.62
CA LYS A 73 -22.92 4.35 -3.41
C LYS A 73 -22.16 5.64 -3.18
#